data_AF-A0A9W7DHJ8-F1
#
_entry.id   AF-A0A9W7DHJ8-F1
#
_cell.length_a   1.000
_cell.length_b   1.000
_cell.length_c   1.000
_cell.angle_alpha   90.00
_cell.angle_beta   90.00
_cell.angle_gamma   90.00
#
_symmetry.space_group_name_H-M   'P 1'
#
loop_
_entity.id
_entity.type
_entity.pdbx_description
1 polymer ?
#
loop_
_entity_poly.entity_id
_entity_poly.type
_entity_poly.pdbx_seq_one_letter_code
_entity_poly.pdbx_strand_id
1 'polypeptide(L)'
;MSRRVTSRLIRTVNSPKFAVVAIICLVFLFFKKSSLPDDVDQIQVIQDPKLLKEMLERTASPNSNLKNAIGDKNDKFKLLKSNNGDDDDEKPNNFNGNQYLIEKDLADDANRKMKEREPHGDKGWFKGSKFSLECPNYVEYSKVPHGPYSEGPLLLPFMRPSEKCRTFKSDIIEEVIEDMKEKLADPDVARLFENAFPNTLDTTILWHSPESKDKLPKTFISTGDIHAEWLRDSARQLSVYQPFIKHDPKLQELIKGAIVQQAEYIVKAPYCNAFQPPEDSGVSRKPSAIDDVFPRPPWRYVFECKWELDSLASFLTLSNDYYDNSGDVSLFKTDEWVTAFEMVILILKRESTSTFDENGNVQRPPYTFQRDTKIGTETLPLAGVGNPVNHGTGLIRSAFRPSDDACTYQFFIPANAQLYTELIR
;
A
#
# COMPACT_ATOMS: atom_id res chain seq x y z
N MET A 1 -40.05 18.73 -0.13
CA MET A 1 -39.52 18.11 -1.36
C MET A 1 -38.73 16.88 -0.96
N SER A 2 -39.44 15.77 -0.93
CA SER A 2 -39.01 14.44 -0.49
C SER A 2 -39.31 13.49 -1.67
N ARG A 3 -38.53 12.42 -1.83
CA ARG A 3 -38.78 11.27 -2.73
C ARG A 3 -38.48 11.35 -4.24
N ARG A 4 -37.47 12.09 -4.74
CA ARG A 4 -37.12 12.03 -6.19
C ARG A 4 -35.65 11.80 -6.59
N VAL A 5 -34.74 11.45 -5.68
CA VAL A 5 -33.35 11.08 -6.05
C VAL A 5 -33.00 9.62 -5.73
N THR A 6 -33.79 8.93 -4.90
CA THR A 6 -33.55 7.52 -4.55
C THR A 6 -34.07 6.49 -5.56
N SER A 7 -34.72 6.88 -6.66
CA SER A 7 -35.26 5.92 -7.65
C SER A 7 -34.47 5.81 -8.95
N ARG A 8 -33.29 6.43 -9.06
CA ARG A 8 -32.43 6.34 -10.27
C ARG A 8 -31.09 5.62 -10.07
N LEU A 9 -30.78 5.15 -8.86
CA LEU A 9 -29.56 4.38 -8.59
C LEU A 9 -29.75 2.85 -8.62
N ILE A 10 -30.99 2.35 -8.76
CA ILE A 10 -31.31 0.91 -8.66
C ILE A 10 -31.49 0.24 -10.04
N ARG A 11 -31.25 0.94 -11.17
CA ARG A 11 -31.52 0.36 -12.51
C ARG A 11 -30.34 0.17 -13.46
N THR A 12 -29.10 0.34 -13.01
CA THR A 12 -27.93 0.08 -13.87
C THR A 12 -26.70 -0.35 -13.07
N VAL A 13 -26.72 -1.53 -12.43
CA VAL A 13 -25.49 -2.26 -12.06
C VAL A 13 -25.78 -3.77 -12.13
N ASN A 14 -25.87 -4.33 -13.34
CA ASN A 14 -25.78 -5.78 -13.56
C ASN A 14 -24.32 -6.14 -13.83
N SER A 15 -23.49 -6.09 -12.79
CA SER A 15 -22.10 -6.50 -12.84
C SER A 15 -21.77 -7.29 -11.56
N PRO A 16 -21.48 -8.61 -11.65
CA PRO A 16 -21.17 -9.44 -10.49
C PRO A 16 -19.87 -9.03 -9.78
N LYS A 17 -19.07 -8.13 -10.37
CA LYS A 17 -17.80 -7.64 -9.80
C LYS A 17 -17.97 -6.57 -8.72
N PHE A 18 -19.12 -5.90 -8.63
CA PHE A 18 -19.37 -4.84 -7.63
C PHE A 18 -20.14 -5.32 -6.39
N ALA A 19 -20.84 -6.45 -6.47
CA ALA A 19 -21.60 -7.00 -5.34
C ALA A 19 -20.69 -7.48 -4.20
N VAL A 20 -19.51 -8.02 -4.52
CA VAL A 20 -18.56 -8.58 -3.55
C VAL A 20 -17.95 -7.48 -2.65
N VAL A 21 -17.60 -6.33 -3.23
CA VAL A 21 -17.04 -5.20 -2.46
C VAL A 21 -18.10 -4.54 -1.57
N ALA A 22 -19.35 -4.44 -2.06
CA ALA A 22 -20.45 -3.84 -1.30
C ALA A 22 -20.89 -4.70 -0.10
N ILE A 23 -20.85 -6.03 -0.23
CA ILE A 23 -21.22 -6.96 0.86
C ILE A 23 -20.15 -6.95 1.96
N ILE A 24 -18.87 -6.88 1.62
CA ILE A 24 -17.79 -6.73 2.60
C ILE A 24 -17.98 -5.42 3.38
N CYS A 25 -18.22 -4.29 2.70
CA CYS A 25 -18.45 -3.00 3.38
C CYS A 25 -19.72 -2.99 4.27
N LEU A 26 -20.77 -3.73 3.91
CA LEU A 26 -22.01 -3.81 4.71
C LEU A 26 -21.86 -4.64 5.98
N VAL A 27 -21.03 -5.68 5.97
CA VAL A 27 -20.68 -6.45 7.18
C VAL A 27 -19.89 -5.56 8.17
N PHE A 28 -19.00 -4.70 7.68
CA PHE A 28 -18.24 -3.76 8.53
C PHE A 28 -19.10 -2.67 9.18
N LEU A 29 -20.16 -2.19 8.52
CA LEU A 29 -21.07 -1.19 9.10
C LEU A 29 -21.90 -1.75 10.27
N PHE A 30 -22.09 -3.07 10.36
CA PHE A 30 -22.80 -3.69 11.48
C PHE A 30 -21.94 -3.84 12.74
N PHE A 31 -20.61 -3.97 12.61
CA PHE A 31 -19.71 -4.08 13.77
C PHE A 31 -19.31 -2.73 14.38
N LYS A 32 -19.36 -1.62 13.62
CA LYS A 32 -18.91 -0.30 14.12
C LYS A 32 -19.99 0.52 14.84
N LYS A 33 -21.25 0.05 14.88
CA LYS A 33 -22.38 0.87 15.35
C LYS A 33 -22.61 0.84 16.88
N SER A 34 -21.77 0.17 17.67
CA SER A 34 -22.03 -0.01 19.11
C SER A 34 -21.28 0.93 20.06
N SER A 35 -20.60 1.98 19.59
CA SER A 35 -19.87 2.87 20.52
C SER A 35 -19.54 4.24 19.94
N LEU A 36 -20.51 5.16 19.88
CA LEU A 36 -20.26 6.60 19.80
C LEU A 36 -21.35 7.33 20.61
N PRO A 37 -21.01 8.19 21.59
CA PRO A 37 -21.96 9.09 22.21
C PRO A 37 -22.29 10.26 21.27
N ASP A 38 -23.57 10.66 21.28
CA ASP A 38 -24.05 11.92 20.73
C ASP A 38 -23.53 13.08 21.60
N ASP A 39 -22.52 13.81 21.12
CA ASP A 39 -22.31 15.24 21.41
C ASP A 39 -21.02 15.71 20.70
N VAL A 40 -21.17 16.33 19.53
CA VAL A 40 -20.10 17.10 18.87
C VAL A 40 -20.61 18.52 18.69
N ASP A 41 -20.49 19.30 19.75
CA ASP A 41 -20.46 20.76 19.66
C ASP A 41 -19.23 21.25 20.43
N GLN A 42 -18.44 22.10 19.75
CA GLN A 42 -17.22 22.80 20.19
C GLN A 42 -15.88 22.06 19.99
N ILE A 43 -15.36 22.16 18.76
CA ILE A 43 -13.94 21.98 18.46
C ILE A 43 -13.20 23.27 18.84
N GLN A 44 -12.57 23.29 20.02
CA GLN A 44 -11.44 24.20 20.28
C GLN A 44 -10.15 23.50 19.89
N VAL A 45 -9.45 24.05 18.91
CA VAL A 45 -8.10 23.66 18.51
C VAL A 45 -7.17 23.86 19.72
N ILE A 46 -6.60 22.77 20.24
CA ILE A 46 -5.60 22.84 21.31
C ILE A 46 -4.33 23.46 20.73
N GLN A 47 -4.16 24.77 20.96
CA GLN A 47 -2.90 25.48 20.84
C GLN A 47 -2.18 25.40 22.19
N ASP A 48 -1.48 24.30 22.47
CA ASP A 48 -0.56 24.26 23.62
C ASP A 48 0.90 24.48 23.16
N PRO A 49 1.41 25.72 23.21
CA PRO A 49 2.80 26.02 22.85
C PRO A 49 3.84 25.44 23.82
N LYS A 50 3.47 24.92 25.00
CA LYS A 50 4.43 24.23 25.89
C LYS A 50 4.84 22.87 25.35
N LEU A 51 3.88 22.10 24.83
CA LEU A 51 4.16 20.75 24.31
C LEU A 51 5.07 20.81 23.08
N LEU A 52 4.85 21.80 22.21
CA LEU A 52 5.70 22.04 21.03
C LEU A 52 7.12 22.48 21.41
N LYS A 53 7.27 23.25 22.49
CA LYS A 53 8.56 23.72 22.99
C LYS A 53 9.36 22.59 23.67
N GLU A 54 8.71 21.72 24.45
CA GLU A 54 9.35 20.56 25.07
C GLU A 54 9.84 19.53 24.04
N MET A 55 9.14 19.37 22.91
CA MET A 55 9.60 18.51 21.81
C MET A 55 10.80 19.10 21.07
N LEU A 56 10.84 20.41 20.86
CA LEU A 56 11.95 21.09 20.17
C LEU A 56 13.23 21.14 21.03
N GLU A 57 13.10 21.31 22.34
CA GLU A 57 14.24 21.36 23.28
C GLU A 57 14.92 19.99 23.47
N ARG A 58 14.21 18.88 23.23
CA ARG A 58 14.80 17.52 23.25
C ARG A 58 15.63 17.19 22.02
N THR A 59 15.41 17.89 20.90
CA THR A 59 16.18 17.71 19.65
C THR A 59 17.46 18.55 19.56
N ALA A 60 17.77 19.34 20.59
CA ALA A 60 18.93 20.24 20.58
C ALA A 60 19.87 20.00 21.77
N SER A 61 20.86 19.12 21.60
CA SER A 61 22.15 19.25 22.30
C SER A 61 23.31 18.67 21.45
N PRO A 62 24.50 19.30 21.44
CA PRO A 62 25.45 19.20 20.34
C PRO A 62 26.52 18.14 20.59
N ASN A 63 26.91 17.40 19.54
CA ASN A 63 28.21 16.75 19.52
C ASN A 63 29.04 17.25 18.33
N SER A 64 30.05 18.04 18.69
CA SER A 64 31.19 18.45 17.89
C SER A 64 31.98 17.25 17.41
N ASN A 65 32.15 17.10 16.09
CA ASN A 65 33.40 16.69 15.42
C ASN A 65 33.12 16.39 13.94
N LEU A 66 33.15 17.43 13.09
CA LEU A 66 33.49 17.28 11.67
C LEU A 66 33.95 18.62 11.07
N LYS A 67 34.98 19.22 11.66
CA LYS A 67 35.84 20.19 10.98
C LYS A 67 37.21 19.56 10.86
N ASN A 68 37.53 19.12 9.64
CA ASN A 68 38.86 18.91 9.04
C ASN A 68 38.87 17.65 8.17
N ALA A 69 38.47 17.80 6.91
CA ALA A 69 39.10 17.08 5.81
C ALA A 69 38.77 17.78 4.47
N ILE A 70 39.72 18.64 4.05
CA ILE A 70 40.15 18.83 2.64
C ILE A 70 39.08 19.46 1.71
N GLY A 71 39.23 20.68 1.20
CA GLY A 71 40.44 21.33 0.73
C GLY A 71 40.36 21.53 -0.78
N ASP A 72 39.86 22.70 -1.17
CA ASP A 72 40.22 23.52 -2.34
C ASP A 72 40.76 22.82 -3.61
N LYS A 73 40.00 22.93 -4.70
CA LYS A 73 40.54 23.14 -6.07
C LYS A 73 39.46 23.59 -7.03
N ASN A 74 39.56 24.86 -7.42
CA ASN A 74 38.93 25.46 -8.59
C ASN A 74 39.47 24.88 -9.92
N ASP A 75 38.73 25.20 -10.99
CA ASP A 75 39.07 25.18 -12.42
C ASP A 75 38.61 23.98 -13.27
N LYS A 76 37.45 24.11 -13.94
CA LYS A 76 37.40 24.53 -15.37
C LYS A 76 35.99 24.52 -15.95
N PHE A 77 35.62 25.68 -16.47
CA PHE A 77 34.63 25.90 -17.52
C PHE A 77 34.94 25.05 -18.77
N LYS A 78 33.90 24.46 -19.38
CA LYS A 78 33.75 24.45 -20.85
C LYS A 78 32.31 24.21 -21.29
N LEU A 79 31.83 25.19 -22.06
CA LEU A 79 30.62 25.19 -22.88
C LEU A 79 30.60 24.00 -23.84
N LEU A 80 29.41 23.47 -24.10
CA LEU A 80 29.00 23.06 -25.45
C LEU A 80 27.56 23.53 -25.68
N LYS A 81 27.40 24.40 -26.69
CA LYS A 81 26.13 24.84 -27.27
C LYS A 81 25.67 23.83 -28.33
N SER A 82 24.34 23.71 -28.44
CA SER A 82 23.50 23.56 -29.64
C SER A 82 23.93 22.62 -30.78
N ASN A 83 22.98 21.80 -31.22
CA ASN A 83 22.56 21.79 -32.63
C ASN A 83 21.07 21.45 -32.73
N ASN A 84 20.35 22.29 -33.47
CA ASN A 84 19.00 22.09 -34.02
C ASN A 84 19.09 21.41 -35.40
N GLY A 85 17.95 20.90 -35.87
CA GLY A 85 17.65 20.44 -37.24
C GLY A 85 16.58 19.34 -37.12
N ASP A 86 15.29 19.66 -37.13
CA ASP A 86 14.40 19.89 -38.30
C ASP A 86 14.22 18.60 -39.14
N ASP A 87 13.00 18.04 -39.14
CA ASP A 87 12.15 17.93 -40.34
C ASP A 87 10.85 17.14 -40.09
N ASP A 88 9.84 17.57 -40.84
CA ASP A 88 8.41 17.28 -40.85
C ASP A 88 8.02 15.84 -41.25
N ASP A 89 6.84 15.35 -40.81
CA ASP A 89 5.67 15.25 -41.70
C ASP A 89 4.48 14.48 -41.09
N GLU A 90 3.30 14.98 -41.47
CA GLU A 90 1.96 14.64 -41.00
C GLU A 90 1.26 13.67 -41.97
N LYS A 91 0.15 13.04 -41.50
CA LYS A 91 -1.10 12.67 -42.22
C LYS A 91 -1.41 11.19 -42.66
N PRO A 92 -2.72 10.83 -42.79
CA PRO A 92 -3.33 9.74 -42.04
C PRO A 92 -4.23 8.78 -42.90
N ASN A 93 -5.17 8.07 -42.24
CA ASN A 93 -6.27 7.20 -42.73
C ASN A 93 -5.91 5.70 -42.78
N ASN A 94 -6.74 4.75 -42.35
CA ASN A 94 -8.15 4.62 -42.68
C ASN A 94 -8.89 3.66 -41.71
N PHE A 95 -10.09 4.06 -41.27
CA PHE A 95 -11.10 3.20 -40.65
C PHE A 95 -11.83 2.42 -41.75
N ASN A 96 -12.05 1.12 -41.52
CA ASN A 96 -13.19 0.30 -41.96
C ASN A 96 -12.93 -1.10 -41.38
N GLY A 97 -13.71 -1.61 -40.43
CA GLY A 97 -15.09 -2.03 -40.66
C GLY A 97 -15.07 -3.56 -40.82
N ASN A 98 -15.29 -4.29 -39.73
CA ASN A 98 -15.89 -5.63 -39.73
C ASN A 98 -16.21 -6.04 -38.29
N GLN A 99 -17.37 -5.57 -37.86
CA GLN A 99 -18.18 -6.20 -36.84
C GLN A 99 -18.90 -7.40 -37.48
N TYR A 100 -19.20 -8.42 -36.68
CA TYR A 100 -19.71 -9.75 -37.05
C TYR A 100 -18.63 -10.80 -37.37
N LEU A 101 -18.26 -11.59 -36.35
CA LEU A 101 -17.97 -13.05 -36.38
C LEU A 101 -17.30 -13.56 -35.08
N ILE A 102 -17.68 -13.07 -33.88
CA ILE A 102 -17.03 -13.50 -32.62
C ILE A 102 -18.06 -13.97 -31.59
N GLU A 103 -18.86 -15.00 -31.91
CA GLU A 103 -19.65 -15.69 -30.87
C GLU A 103 -19.70 -17.22 -31.04
N LYS A 104 -18.98 -17.80 -32.01
CA LYS A 104 -19.00 -19.26 -32.24
C LYS A 104 -17.67 -19.99 -32.12
N ASP A 105 -16.54 -19.28 -32.10
CA ASP A 105 -15.21 -19.90 -32.02
C ASP A 105 -14.63 -19.98 -30.59
N LEU A 106 -15.30 -19.38 -29.59
CA LEU A 106 -14.82 -19.35 -28.20
C LEU A 106 -15.19 -20.59 -27.38
N ALA A 107 -16.19 -21.36 -27.80
CA ALA A 107 -16.64 -22.55 -27.07
C ALA A 107 -15.84 -23.82 -27.45
N ASP A 108 -15.37 -23.91 -28.69
CA ASP A 108 -14.70 -25.11 -29.20
C ASP A 108 -13.17 -25.11 -28.99
N ASP A 109 -12.53 -23.94 -28.82
CA ASP A 109 -11.09 -23.83 -28.51
C ASP A 109 -10.79 -24.09 -27.01
N ALA A 110 -11.76 -23.83 -26.13
CA ALA A 110 -11.64 -24.09 -24.69
C ALA A 110 -11.54 -25.59 -24.37
N ASN A 111 -12.24 -26.44 -25.12
CA ASN A 111 -12.24 -27.89 -24.89
C ASN A 111 -11.05 -28.63 -25.53
N ARG A 112 -10.35 -28.01 -26.50
CA ARG A 112 -9.21 -28.62 -27.18
C ARG A 112 -7.87 -28.35 -26.50
N LYS A 113 -7.77 -27.30 -25.67
CA LYS A 113 -6.55 -26.94 -24.91
C LYS A 113 -6.42 -27.59 -23.53
N MET A 114 -7.37 -28.44 -23.13
CA MET A 114 -7.33 -29.16 -21.84
C MET A 114 -6.62 -30.53 -21.88
N LYS A 115 -6.05 -30.94 -23.01
CA LYS A 115 -5.15 -32.10 -23.08
C LYS A 115 -3.79 -31.67 -23.64
N GLU A 116 -2.75 -32.00 -22.90
CA GLU A 116 -1.32 -31.82 -23.23
C GLU A 116 -0.76 -30.40 -23.08
N ARG A 117 -0.52 -30.00 -21.82
CA ARG A 117 0.65 -29.18 -21.49
C ARG A 117 1.33 -29.77 -20.26
N GLU A 118 2.45 -30.45 -20.48
CA GLU A 118 3.39 -30.78 -19.40
C GLU A 118 3.94 -29.48 -18.79
N PRO A 119 4.19 -29.44 -17.47
CA PRO A 119 4.61 -28.22 -16.79
C PRO A 119 6.07 -27.90 -17.14
N HIS A 120 6.29 -26.83 -17.90
CA HIS A 120 7.59 -26.18 -17.96
C HIS A 120 7.94 -25.64 -16.58
N GLY A 121 9.00 -26.18 -16.00
CA GLY A 121 9.46 -25.87 -14.65
C GLY A 121 9.93 -24.43 -14.51
N ASP A 122 9.18 -23.64 -13.76
CA ASP A 122 9.65 -22.41 -13.14
C ASP A 122 9.86 -22.69 -11.64
N LYS A 123 11.09 -22.54 -11.17
CA LYS A 123 11.49 -22.97 -9.83
C LYS A 123 11.10 -21.93 -8.78
N GLY A 124 10.07 -22.26 -7.99
CA GLY A 124 9.88 -21.82 -6.60
C GLY A 124 9.50 -20.35 -6.41
N TRP A 125 8.23 -20.13 -6.06
CA TRP A 125 7.69 -18.83 -5.63
C TRP A 125 8.21 -18.33 -4.29
N PHE A 126 8.76 -19.24 -3.47
CA PHE A 126 9.18 -18.95 -2.11
C PHE A 126 10.49 -19.68 -1.80
N LYS A 127 11.52 -18.96 -1.33
CA LYS A 127 12.75 -19.57 -0.77
C LYS A 127 12.75 -19.63 0.77
N GLY A 128 11.69 -19.18 1.42
CA GLY A 128 11.64 -18.97 2.87
C GLY A 128 11.32 -20.20 3.74
N SER A 129 11.26 -21.42 3.19
CA SER A 129 11.22 -22.63 4.01
C SER A 129 11.96 -23.78 3.32
N LYS A 130 12.48 -24.74 4.10
CA LYS A 130 13.20 -25.95 3.65
C LYS A 130 12.42 -26.80 2.62
N PHE A 131 11.15 -26.48 2.34
CA PHE A 131 10.24 -27.19 1.43
C PHE A 131 10.02 -26.48 0.07
N SER A 132 10.76 -25.41 -0.22
CA SER A 132 10.62 -24.52 -1.40
C SER A 132 10.67 -25.16 -2.79
N LEU A 133 11.14 -26.41 -2.93
CA LEU A 133 11.21 -27.09 -4.23
C LEU A 133 9.88 -27.68 -4.71
N GLU A 134 8.87 -27.80 -3.83
CA GLU A 134 7.60 -28.49 -4.14
C GLU A 134 6.36 -27.58 -4.20
N CYS A 135 6.48 -26.32 -3.80
CA CYS A 135 5.35 -25.40 -3.77
C CYS A 135 5.21 -24.66 -5.11
N PRO A 136 4.03 -24.72 -5.77
CA PRO A 136 3.81 -24.02 -7.02
C PRO A 136 3.83 -22.50 -6.78
N ASN A 137 4.11 -21.75 -7.85
CA ASN A 137 3.96 -20.32 -7.81
C ASN A 137 2.49 -19.93 -7.65
N TYR A 138 2.14 -19.15 -6.62
CA TYR A 138 0.74 -18.85 -6.33
C TYR A 138 0.06 -18.01 -7.42
N VAL A 139 0.80 -17.12 -8.09
CA VAL A 139 0.29 -16.34 -9.24
C VAL A 139 -0.07 -17.26 -10.39
N GLU A 140 0.73 -18.30 -10.65
CA GLU A 140 0.39 -19.29 -11.69
C GLU A 140 -0.70 -20.26 -11.22
N TYR A 141 -0.64 -20.68 -9.95
CA TYR A 141 -1.62 -21.58 -9.34
C TYR A 141 -3.03 -20.97 -9.36
N SER A 142 -3.18 -19.70 -9.02
CA SER A 142 -4.48 -19.01 -8.93
C SER A 142 -5.15 -18.75 -10.29
N LYS A 143 -4.46 -18.96 -11.41
CA LYS A 143 -5.03 -18.78 -12.77
C LYS A 143 -5.93 -19.93 -13.20
N VAL A 144 -5.91 -21.06 -12.51
CA VAL A 144 -6.69 -22.26 -12.83
C VAL A 144 -7.57 -22.63 -11.64
N PRO A 145 -8.82 -23.05 -11.87
CA PRO A 145 -9.70 -23.50 -10.80
C PRO A 145 -9.25 -24.87 -10.27
N HIS A 146 -9.25 -25.03 -8.94
CA HIS A 146 -8.94 -26.31 -8.30
C HIS A 146 -10.14 -26.85 -7.52
N GLY A 147 -10.25 -28.17 -7.49
CA GLY A 147 -11.20 -28.86 -6.61
C GLY A 147 -10.68 -28.98 -5.18
N PRO A 148 -11.55 -29.30 -4.20
CA PRO A 148 -12.98 -29.50 -4.38
C PRO A 148 -13.74 -28.19 -4.60
N TYR A 149 -14.68 -28.20 -5.54
CA TYR A 149 -15.60 -27.06 -5.76
C TYR A 149 -16.60 -26.96 -4.61
N SER A 150 -17.14 -25.77 -4.34
CA SER A 150 -18.27 -25.61 -3.41
C SER A 150 -19.51 -26.35 -3.91
N GLU A 151 -20.44 -26.62 -2.98
CA GLU A 151 -21.69 -27.33 -3.26
C GLU A 151 -22.82 -26.41 -3.75
N GLY A 152 -22.55 -25.10 -3.84
CA GLY A 152 -23.49 -24.11 -4.33
C GLY A 152 -23.60 -24.09 -5.86
N PRO A 153 -24.60 -23.37 -6.41
CA PRO A 153 -24.86 -23.33 -7.84
C PRO A 153 -23.72 -22.73 -8.69
N LEU A 154 -22.83 -21.93 -8.08
CA LEU A 154 -21.69 -21.33 -8.77
C LEU A 154 -20.48 -22.25 -8.83
N LEU A 155 -20.43 -23.32 -8.02
CA LEU A 155 -19.32 -24.28 -7.97
C LEU A 155 -17.96 -23.55 -7.87
N LEU A 156 -17.81 -22.64 -6.91
CA LEU A 156 -16.58 -21.88 -6.74
C LEU A 156 -15.38 -22.81 -6.40
N PRO A 157 -14.21 -22.60 -7.03
CA PRO A 157 -13.03 -23.44 -6.82
C PRO A 157 -12.41 -23.20 -5.44
N PHE A 158 -11.70 -24.20 -4.94
CA PHE A 158 -10.77 -24.06 -3.82
C PHE A 158 -9.48 -23.39 -4.32
N MET A 159 -9.10 -22.26 -3.73
CA MET A 159 -7.97 -21.46 -4.22
C MET A 159 -6.89 -21.21 -3.17
N ARG A 160 -6.98 -21.82 -1.98
CA ARG A 160 -5.90 -21.76 -1.00
C ARG A 160 -4.74 -22.67 -1.43
N PRO A 161 -3.48 -22.29 -1.19
CA PRO A 161 -2.36 -23.21 -1.32
C PRO A 161 -2.55 -24.45 -0.43
N SER A 162 -1.91 -25.56 -0.80
CA SER A 162 -1.79 -26.71 0.11
C SER A 162 -1.16 -26.25 1.43
N GLU A 163 -1.56 -26.85 2.55
CA GLU A 163 -1.15 -26.41 3.89
C GLU A 163 0.37 -26.21 4.04
N LYS A 164 1.18 -27.13 3.48
CA LYS A 164 2.66 -27.05 3.50
C LYS A 164 3.26 -25.86 2.72
N CYS A 165 2.46 -25.20 1.88
CA CYS A 165 2.87 -24.10 1.03
C CYS A 165 2.31 -22.74 1.47
N ARG A 166 1.57 -22.69 2.58
CA ARG A 166 1.08 -21.43 3.16
C ARG A 166 2.26 -20.69 3.81
N THR A 167 2.36 -19.39 3.58
CA THR A 167 3.51 -18.59 4.02
C THR A 167 3.52 -18.30 5.52
N PHE A 168 2.35 -18.29 6.16
CA PHE A 168 2.18 -18.14 7.60
C PHE A 168 0.94 -18.92 8.04
N LYS A 169 1.00 -19.54 9.23
CA LYS A 169 -0.13 -20.30 9.81
C LYS A 169 -0.51 -19.71 11.16
N SER A 170 -1.81 -19.49 11.34
CA SER A 170 -2.42 -19.04 12.58
C SER A 170 -3.60 -19.97 12.91
N ASP A 171 -3.54 -20.63 14.07
CA ASP A 171 -4.55 -21.63 14.43
C ASP A 171 -5.92 -20.96 14.68
N ILE A 172 -5.94 -19.78 15.31
CA ILE A 172 -7.18 -19.02 15.53
C ILE A 172 -7.85 -18.60 14.20
N ILE A 173 -7.06 -18.32 13.16
CA ILE A 173 -7.60 -17.98 11.84
C ILE A 173 -8.20 -19.21 11.16
N GLU A 174 -7.61 -20.39 11.29
CA GLU A 174 -8.22 -21.63 10.78
C GLU A 174 -9.53 -21.95 11.54
N GLU A 175 -9.59 -21.72 12.86
CA GLU A 175 -10.83 -21.87 13.64
C GLU A 175 -11.93 -20.92 13.16
N VAL A 176 -11.60 -19.65 12.89
CA VAL A 176 -12.55 -18.66 12.35
C VAL A 176 -13.04 -19.08 10.96
N ILE A 177 -12.19 -19.68 10.14
CA ILE A 177 -12.57 -20.18 8.81
C ILE A 177 -13.60 -21.29 8.93
N GLU A 178 -13.38 -22.29 9.80
CA GLU A 178 -14.34 -23.38 10.00
C GLU A 178 -15.65 -22.87 10.62
N ASP A 179 -15.59 -22.01 11.64
CA ASP A 179 -16.79 -21.39 12.23
C ASP A 179 -17.61 -20.60 11.22
N MET A 180 -16.96 -19.83 10.34
CA MET A 180 -17.64 -19.07 9.30
C MET A 180 -18.20 -19.97 8.19
N LYS A 181 -17.52 -21.06 7.82
CA LYS A 181 -18.04 -22.05 6.86
C LYS A 181 -19.32 -22.71 7.37
N GLU A 182 -19.42 -22.99 8.66
CA GLU A 182 -20.63 -23.54 9.27
C GLU A 182 -21.77 -22.51 9.35
N LYS A 183 -21.46 -21.23 9.58
CA LYS A 183 -22.45 -20.15 9.75
C LYS A 183 -22.97 -19.56 8.44
N LEU A 184 -22.17 -19.59 7.38
CA LEU A 184 -22.55 -19.06 6.07
C LEU A 184 -23.45 -20.06 5.34
N ALA A 185 -24.75 -19.74 5.27
CA ALA A 185 -25.75 -20.61 4.68
C ALA A 185 -25.56 -20.92 3.18
N ASP A 186 -24.90 -20.01 2.44
CA ASP A 186 -24.57 -20.22 1.03
C ASP A 186 -23.15 -20.84 0.91
N PRO A 187 -23.02 -22.08 0.40
CA PRO A 187 -21.72 -22.74 0.26
C PRO A 187 -20.74 -22.00 -0.67
N ASP A 188 -21.24 -21.24 -1.65
CA ASP A 188 -20.39 -20.44 -2.52
C ASP A 188 -19.83 -19.23 -1.76
N VAL A 189 -20.63 -18.59 -0.90
CA VAL A 189 -20.15 -17.51 -0.04
C VAL A 189 -19.17 -18.04 1.02
N ALA A 190 -19.44 -19.21 1.59
CA ALA A 190 -18.51 -19.88 2.50
C ALA A 190 -17.17 -20.16 1.82
N ARG A 191 -17.18 -20.67 0.58
CA ARG A 191 -15.96 -20.90 -0.22
C ARG A 191 -15.22 -19.60 -0.54
N LEU A 192 -15.94 -18.52 -0.86
CA LEU A 192 -15.31 -17.23 -1.10
C LEU A 192 -14.62 -16.70 0.17
N PHE A 193 -15.26 -16.83 1.33
CA PHE A 193 -14.67 -16.47 2.62
C PHE A 193 -13.42 -17.31 2.91
N GLU A 194 -13.51 -18.63 2.77
CA GLU A 194 -12.39 -19.56 2.98
C GLU A 194 -11.19 -19.25 2.06
N ASN A 195 -11.44 -18.85 0.81
CA ASN A 195 -10.37 -18.49 -0.11
C ASN A 195 -9.77 -17.10 0.19
N ALA A 196 -10.60 -16.11 0.54
CA ALA A 196 -10.18 -14.72 0.61
C ALA A 196 -9.64 -14.33 1.99
N PHE A 197 -10.27 -14.78 3.07
CA PHE A 197 -9.95 -14.35 4.43
C PHE A 197 -8.51 -14.67 4.84
N PRO A 198 -7.94 -15.89 4.60
CA PRO A 198 -6.55 -16.19 4.94
C PRO A 198 -5.54 -15.82 3.83
N ASN A 199 -5.97 -15.24 2.70
CA ASN A 199 -5.12 -15.15 1.50
C ASN A 199 -3.79 -14.41 1.74
N THR A 200 -3.80 -13.38 2.58
CA THR A 200 -2.58 -12.66 3.00
C THR A 200 -1.62 -13.60 3.73
N LEU A 201 -2.08 -14.29 4.77
CA LEU A 201 -1.25 -15.23 5.54
C LEU A 201 -0.78 -16.41 4.69
N ASP A 202 -1.65 -16.90 3.81
CA ASP A 202 -1.36 -18.04 2.94
C ASP A 202 -0.30 -17.71 1.88
N THR A 203 -0.23 -16.46 1.38
CA THR A 203 0.47 -16.19 0.11
C THR A 203 1.39 -14.98 0.09
N THR A 204 1.21 -13.97 0.94
CA THR A 204 1.91 -12.68 0.81
C THR A 204 2.96 -12.41 1.88
N ILE A 205 3.04 -13.24 2.94
CA ILE A 205 4.08 -13.14 3.97
C ILE A 205 5.39 -13.71 3.41
N LEU A 206 6.08 -12.95 2.55
CA LEU A 206 7.25 -13.45 1.84
C LEU A 206 8.48 -13.62 2.73
N TRP A 207 8.53 -12.94 3.87
CA TRP A 207 9.57 -13.11 4.87
C TRP A 207 9.10 -12.64 6.25
N HIS A 208 9.49 -13.38 7.28
CA HIS A 208 9.32 -13.01 8.67
C HIS A 208 10.56 -13.41 9.48
N SER A 209 11.16 -12.45 10.16
CA SER A 209 12.20 -12.65 11.16
C SER A 209 11.58 -12.46 12.55
N PRO A 210 11.47 -13.53 13.35
CA PRO A 210 10.96 -13.46 14.72
C PRO A 210 11.80 -12.55 15.62
N GLU A 211 11.21 -12.16 16.76
CA GLU A 211 11.93 -11.40 17.78
C GLU A 211 13.08 -12.23 18.35
N SER A 212 14.19 -11.56 18.66
CA SER A 212 15.34 -12.16 19.32
C SER A 212 15.89 -11.20 20.36
N LYS A 213 16.81 -11.68 21.21
CA LYS A 213 17.31 -10.95 22.38
C LYS A 213 17.73 -9.50 22.10
N ASP A 214 18.25 -9.23 20.91
CA ASP A 214 18.77 -7.91 20.51
C ASP A 214 18.15 -7.38 19.20
N LYS A 215 17.04 -7.97 18.73
CA LYS A 215 16.38 -7.54 17.49
C LYS A 215 14.86 -7.67 17.58
N LEU A 216 14.18 -6.58 17.24
CA LEU A 216 12.73 -6.58 17.03
C LEU A 216 12.34 -7.50 15.87
N PRO A 217 11.11 -8.06 15.88
CA PRO A 217 10.62 -8.83 14.76
C PRO A 217 10.51 -7.94 13.52
N LYS A 218 10.62 -8.54 12.33
CA LYS A 218 10.41 -7.86 11.04
C LYS A 218 9.62 -8.75 10.11
N THR A 219 8.67 -8.18 9.39
CA THR A 219 7.81 -8.91 8.45
C THR A 219 7.74 -8.13 7.15
N PHE A 220 8.00 -8.80 6.03
CA PHE A 220 7.83 -8.25 4.70
C PHE A 220 6.61 -8.88 4.04
N ILE A 221 5.70 -8.03 3.57
CA ILE A 221 4.40 -8.44 3.05
C ILE A 221 4.25 -7.91 1.62
N SER A 222 4.14 -8.80 0.65
CA SER A 222 3.93 -8.40 -0.74
C SER A 222 2.47 -8.02 -1.02
N THR A 223 2.24 -7.24 -2.07
CA THR A 223 0.87 -6.98 -2.56
C THR A 223 0.24 -8.24 -3.18
N GLY A 224 1.06 -9.22 -3.57
CA GLY A 224 0.65 -10.47 -4.18
C GLY A 224 1.58 -10.79 -5.35
N ASP A 225 1.10 -10.54 -6.56
CA ASP A 225 1.80 -10.82 -7.82
C ASP A 225 3.08 -9.98 -8.01
N ILE A 226 3.21 -8.86 -7.32
CA ILE A 226 4.41 -8.03 -7.28
C ILE A 226 5.12 -8.26 -5.95
N HIS A 227 6.40 -8.65 -6.00
CA HIS A 227 7.23 -8.84 -4.80
C HIS A 227 7.77 -7.49 -4.28
N ALA A 228 6.86 -6.59 -3.93
CA ALA A 228 7.11 -5.32 -3.30
C ALA A 228 6.02 -5.04 -2.26
N GLU A 229 6.36 -4.23 -1.27
CA GLU A 229 5.46 -3.88 -0.17
C GLU A 229 5.02 -2.42 -0.30
N TRP A 230 3.71 -2.22 -0.49
CA TRP A 230 3.09 -0.91 -0.32
C TRP A 230 2.71 -0.74 1.14
N LEU A 231 3.03 0.41 1.74
CA LEU A 231 2.68 0.69 3.15
C LEU A 231 1.16 0.63 3.38
N ARG A 232 0.39 1.13 2.41
CA ARG A 232 -1.08 1.05 2.37
C ARG A 232 -1.55 -0.41 2.36
N ASP A 233 -1.05 -1.18 1.41
CA ASP A 233 -1.55 -2.52 1.11
C ASP A 233 -1.25 -3.46 2.28
N SER A 234 -0.02 -3.47 2.81
CA SER A 234 0.34 -4.35 3.92
C SER A 234 -0.43 -4.00 5.20
N ALA A 235 -0.70 -2.71 5.47
CA ALA A 235 -1.55 -2.30 6.58
C ALA A 235 -3.00 -2.81 6.42
N ARG A 236 -3.56 -2.73 5.21
CA ARG A 236 -4.95 -3.15 4.95
C ARG A 236 -5.11 -4.66 4.87
N GLN A 237 -4.15 -5.36 4.31
CA GLN A 237 -4.06 -6.83 4.31
C GLN A 237 -4.10 -7.40 5.74
N LEU A 238 -3.41 -6.74 6.69
CA LEU A 238 -3.37 -7.18 8.09
C LEU A 238 -4.58 -6.75 8.94
N SER A 239 -5.33 -5.73 8.50
CA SER A 239 -6.40 -5.11 9.32
C SER A 239 -7.47 -6.10 9.80
N VAL A 240 -7.78 -7.12 9.00
CA VAL A 240 -8.80 -8.13 9.33
C VAL A 240 -8.32 -9.12 10.40
N TYR A 241 -7.02 -9.18 10.67
CA TYR A 241 -6.43 -10.09 11.64
C TYR A 241 -6.19 -9.43 13.00
N GLN A 242 -6.19 -8.10 13.07
CA GLN A 242 -5.96 -7.32 14.30
C GLN A 242 -6.82 -7.81 15.49
N PRO A 243 -8.14 -8.08 15.35
CA PRO A 243 -8.97 -8.51 16.48
C PRO A 243 -8.54 -9.83 17.16
N PHE A 244 -7.72 -10.64 16.48
CA PHE A 244 -7.31 -11.97 16.94
C PHE A 244 -5.94 -11.99 17.62
N ILE A 245 -5.13 -10.93 17.48
CA ILE A 245 -3.71 -10.97 17.90
C ILE A 245 -3.51 -11.20 19.40
N LYS A 246 -4.41 -10.72 20.26
CA LYS A 246 -4.35 -10.97 21.71
C LYS A 246 -4.47 -12.45 22.08
N HIS A 247 -4.99 -13.27 21.17
CA HIS A 247 -5.21 -14.71 21.34
C HIS A 247 -4.22 -15.56 20.52
N ASP A 248 -3.38 -14.93 19.70
CA ASP A 248 -2.36 -15.61 18.90
C ASP A 248 -1.04 -14.82 18.96
N PRO A 249 -0.13 -15.19 19.88
CA PRO A 249 1.16 -14.50 20.04
C PRO A 249 2.03 -14.49 18.79
N LYS A 250 1.93 -15.50 17.91
CA LYS A 250 2.71 -15.52 16.66
C LYS A 250 2.14 -14.51 15.67
N LEU A 251 0.82 -14.43 15.58
CA LEU A 251 0.15 -13.43 14.74
C LEU A 251 0.41 -12.01 15.27
N GLN A 252 0.42 -11.83 16.60
CA GLN A 252 0.82 -10.57 17.22
C GLN A 252 2.26 -10.18 16.85
N GLU A 253 3.21 -11.12 16.98
CA GLU A 253 4.61 -10.89 16.59
C GLU A 253 4.75 -10.58 15.09
N LEU A 254 3.99 -11.26 14.23
CA LEU A 254 3.94 -10.98 12.79
C LEU A 254 3.54 -9.54 12.49
N ILE A 255 2.44 -9.05 13.09
CA ILE A 255 1.94 -7.68 12.89
C ILE A 255 2.90 -6.65 13.50
N LYS A 256 3.45 -6.92 14.71
CA LYS A 256 4.51 -6.09 15.30
C LYS A 256 5.69 -5.98 14.33
N GLY A 257 6.10 -7.08 13.71
CA GLY A 257 7.16 -7.11 12.72
C GLY A 257 6.85 -6.33 11.43
N ALA A 258 5.58 -6.29 11.01
CA ALA A 258 5.17 -5.46 9.88
C ALA A 258 5.30 -3.97 10.21
N ILE A 259 4.89 -3.54 11.41
CA ILE A 259 5.04 -2.15 11.86
C ILE A 259 6.51 -1.74 11.92
N VAL A 260 7.38 -2.59 12.48
CA VAL A 260 8.83 -2.33 12.54
C VAL A 260 9.43 -2.25 11.13
N GLN A 261 9.00 -3.11 10.22
CA GLN A 261 9.47 -3.08 8.83
C GLN A 261 9.01 -1.82 8.09
N GLN A 262 7.76 -1.39 8.27
CA GLN A 262 7.25 -0.12 7.74
C GLN A 262 8.00 1.09 8.35
N ALA A 263 8.32 1.05 9.64
CA ALA A 263 9.09 2.10 10.30
C ALA A 263 10.48 2.27 9.65
N GLU A 264 11.19 1.16 9.38
CA GLU A 264 12.46 1.21 8.65
C GLU A 264 12.33 1.82 7.25
N TYR A 265 11.25 1.49 6.54
CA TYR A 265 10.98 2.01 5.20
C TYR A 265 10.74 3.53 5.22
N ILE A 266 9.92 4.01 6.15
CA ILE A 266 9.64 5.43 6.33
C ILE A 266 10.91 6.21 6.65
N VAL A 267 11.76 5.72 7.55
CA VAL A 267 13.02 6.40 7.89
C VAL A 267 13.95 6.51 6.68
N LYS A 268 13.99 5.48 5.82
CA LYS A 268 14.87 5.44 4.64
C LYS A 268 14.34 6.28 3.48
N ALA A 269 13.04 6.25 3.21
CA ALA A 269 12.45 6.93 2.06
C ALA A 269 10.98 7.34 2.33
N PRO A 270 10.74 8.39 3.13
CA PRO A 270 9.41 8.72 3.65
C PRO A 270 8.43 9.26 2.60
N TYR A 271 8.93 9.57 1.40
CA TYR A 271 8.14 10.02 0.26
C TYR A 271 7.66 8.88 -0.64
N CYS A 272 8.11 7.65 -0.40
CA CYS A 272 7.86 6.53 -1.30
C CYS A 272 6.72 5.65 -0.80
N ASN A 273 5.86 5.22 -1.73
CA ASN A 273 4.71 4.36 -1.46
C ASN A 273 5.10 2.88 -1.36
N ALA A 274 6.10 2.43 -2.12
CA ALA A 274 6.41 1.00 -2.28
C ALA A 274 7.90 0.65 -2.09
N PHE A 275 8.16 -0.50 -1.47
CA PHE A 275 9.48 -0.91 -1.04
C PHE A 275 9.88 -2.30 -1.53
N GLN A 276 11.18 -2.46 -1.76
CA GLN A 276 11.79 -3.74 -2.09
C GLN A 276 11.87 -4.63 -0.84
N PRO A 277 11.93 -5.96 -1.01
CA PRO A 277 12.21 -6.87 0.09
C PRO A 277 13.47 -6.48 0.87
N PRO A 278 13.50 -6.66 2.21
CA PRO A 278 14.67 -6.40 3.03
C PRO A 278 15.89 -7.19 2.54
N GLU A 279 17.09 -6.62 2.63
CA GLU A 279 18.30 -7.26 2.10
C GLU A 279 18.60 -8.61 2.77
N ASP A 280 18.29 -8.72 4.06
CA ASP A 280 18.45 -9.93 4.88
C ASP A 280 17.35 -10.97 4.66
N SER A 281 16.31 -10.66 3.86
CA SER A 281 15.18 -11.58 3.64
C SER A 281 15.50 -12.74 2.71
N GLY A 282 16.48 -12.59 1.82
CA GLY A 282 16.75 -13.54 0.73
C GLY A 282 15.63 -13.61 -0.34
N VAL A 283 14.59 -12.78 -0.22
CA VAL A 283 13.52 -12.65 -1.23
C VAL A 283 14.08 -11.91 -2.45
N SER A 284 13.79 -12.45 -3.64
CA SER A 284 14.30 -11.87 -4.89
C SER A 284 13.58 -10.57 -5.21
N ARG A 285 14.36 -9.49 -5.37
CA ARG A 285 13.87 -8.19 -5.82
C ARG A 285 13.36 -8.26 -7.25
N LYS A 286 12.37 -7.43 -7.56
CA LYS A 286 11.90 -7.19 -8.93
C LYS A 286 12.44 -5.84 -9.43
N PRO A 287 12.63 -5.65 -10.73
CA PRO A 287 13.04 -4.34 -11.26
C PRO A 287 12.02 -3.25 -10.89
N SER A 288 12.52 -2.13 -10.35
CA SER A 288 11.74 -0.90 -10.13
C SER A 288 11.74 -0.05 -11.40
N ALA A 289 10.66 0.72 -11.63
CA ALA A 289 10.77 1.90 -12.48
C ALA A 289 11.67 2.93 -11.78
N ILE A 290 12.63 3.52 -12.50
CA ILE A 290 13.52 4.54 -11.95
C ILE A 290 13.03 5.90 -12.43
N ASP A 291 12.25 6.55 -11.58
CA ASP A 291 11.66 7.86 -11.86
C ASP A 291 12.62 9.01 -11.51
N ASP A 292 12.37 10.19 -12.06
CA ASP A 292 13.06 11.42 -11.65
C ASP A 292 12.36 12.01 -10.42
N VAL A 293 12.94 11.78 -9.25
CA VAL A 293 12.34 12.12 -7.95
C VAL A 293 13.29 12.96 -7.12
N PHE A 294 12.77 14.03 -6.54
CA PHE A 294 13.45 14.79 -5.49
C PHE A 294 12.64 14.70 -4.18
N PRO A 295 13.28 14.42 -3.03
CA PRO A 295 14.66 13.97 -2.88
C PRO A 295 14.89 12.61 -3.56
N ARG A 296 16.12 12.37 -4.06
CA ARG A 296 16.45 11.13 -4.76
C ARG A 296 16.30 9.93 -3.81
N PRO A 297 15.41 8.97 -4.08
CA PRO A 297 15.23 7.84 -3.20
C PRO A 297 16.38 6.83 -3.35
N PRO A 298 16.67 6.06 -2.29
CA PRO A 298 17.65 4.99 -2.38
C PRO A 298 16.99 3.78 -3.08
N TRP A 299 16.94 3.80 -4.42
CA TRP A 299 16.29 2.80 -5.29
C TRP A 299 16.66 1.33 -5.04
N ARG A 300 17.73 1.07 -4.29
CA ARG A 300 18.05 -0.28 -3.80
C ARG A 300 16.97 -0.85 -2.87
N TYR A 301 16.32 0.02 -2.09
CA TYR A 301 15.29 -0.29 -1.08
C TYR A 301 13.88 0.09 -1.55
N VAL A 302 13.75 0.90 -2.59
CA VAL A 302 12.48 1.47 -3.04
C VAL A 302 12.02 0.77 -4.32
N PHE A 303 10.78 0.32 -4.33
CA PHE A 303 10.13 -0.24 -5.53
C PHE A 303 9.50 0.86 -6.38
N GLU A 304 8.79 1.79 -5.75
CA GLU A 304 8.17 2.96 -6.38
C GLU A 304 8.19 4.12 -5.39
N CYS A 305 8.36 5.36 -5.89
CA CYS A 305 8.44 6.54 -5.03
C CYS A 305 7.38 7.61 -5.36
N LYS A 306 6.12 7.20 -5.48
CA LYS A 306 4.99 8.11 -5.57
C LYS A 306 4.60 8.60 -4.17
N TRP A 307 4.60 9.92 -3.97
CA TRP A 307 4.22 10.52 -2.69
C TRP A 307 2.70 10.46 -2.48
N GLU A 308 2.30 9.64 -1.53
CA GLU A 308 0.92 9.36 -1.16
C GLU A 308 0.73 9.58 0.33
N LEU A 309 -0.10 10.56 0.69
CA LEU A 309 -0.34 10.90 2.10
C LEU A 309 -0.90 9.69 2.88
N ASP A 310 -1.69 8.85 2.23
CA ASP A 310 -2.26 7.66 2.85
C ASP A 310 -1.22 6.57 3.17
N SER A 311 -0.03 6.60 2.54
CA SER A 311 1.05 5.66 2.89
C SER A 311 1.51 5.88 4.34
N LEU A 312 1.75 7.13 4.74
CA LEU A 312 2.09 7.46 6.13
C LEU A 312 0.89 7.31 7.07
N ALA A 313 -0.32 7.66 6.62
CA ALA A 313 -1.52 7.46 7.43
C ALA A 313 -1.81 5.96 7.68
N SER A 314 -1.42 5.08 6.75
CA SER A 314 -1.59 3.63 6.89
C SER A 314 -0.62 3.02 7.91
N PHE A 315 0.61 3.54 8.00
CA PHE A 315 1.54 3.18 9.08
C PHE A 315 0.97 3.53 10.47
N LEU A 316 0.39 4.73 10.60
CA LEU A 316 -0.28 5.12 11.84
C LEU A 316 -1.50 4.25 12.13
N THR A 317 -2.31 3.96 11.10
CA THR A 317 -3.48 3.06 11.23
C THR A 317 -3.04 1.69 11.75
N LEU A 318 -2.00 1.09 11.15
CA LEU A 318 -1.50 -0.23 11.53
C LEU A 318 -0.98 -0.23 12.98
N SER A 319 -0.27 0.82 13.37
CA SER A 319 0.25 1.01 14.73
C SER A 319 -0.88 1.15 15.75
N ASN A 320 -1.84 2.04 15.49
CA ASN A 320 -2.97 2.30 16.39
C ASN A 320 -3.87 1.07 16.52
N ASP A 321 -4.18 0.39 15.41
CA ASP A 321 -4.97 -0.84 15.44
C ASP A 321 -4.24 -1.97 16.19
N TYR A 322 -2.91 -2.05 16.09
CA TYR A 322 -2.13 -3.00 16.87
C TYR A 322 -2.21 -2.70 18.37
N TYR A 323 -2.06 -1.43 18.76
CA TYR A 323 -2.20 -1.03 20.16
C TYR A 323 -3.59 -1.37 20.71
N ASP A 324 -4.65 -0.98 20.00
CA ASP A 324 -6.03 -1.18 20.45
C ASP A 324 -6.38 -2.66 20.63
N ASN A 325 -5.79 -3.54 19.83
CA ASN A 325 -6.11 -4.97 19.86
C ASN A 325 -5.15 -5.82 20.72
N SER A 326 -3.93 -5.34 21.00
CA SER A 326 -2.94 -6.06 21.81
C SER A 326 -2.71 -5.48 23.21
N GLY A 327 -2.89 -4.16 23.38
CA GLY A 327 -2.45 -3.42 24.56
C GLY A 327 -0.92 -3.29 24.69
N ASP A 328 -0.13 -3.71 23.69
CA ASP A 328 1.32 -3.69 23.75
C ASP A 328 1.89 -2.26 23.52
N VAL A 329 2.24 -1.61 24.63
CA VAL A 329 2.89 -0.29 24.63
C VAL A 329 4.40 -0.34 24.34
N SER A 330 5.01 -1.53 24.30
CA SER A 330 6.48 -1.64 24.19
C SER A 330 6.98 -1.18 22.82
N LEU A 331 6.20 -1.42 21.76
CA LEU A 331 6.49 -1.00 20.39
C LEU A 331 6.69 0.52 20.27
N PHE A 332 5.86 1.30 20.95
CA PHE A 332 5.88 2.77 20.89
C PHE A 332 7.05 3.40 21.67
N LYS A 333 7.84 2.58 22.36
CA LYS A 333 9.04 2.99 23.08
C LYS A 333 10.33 2.61 22.36
N THR A 334 10.24 1.93 21.22
CA THR A 334 11.42 1.55 20.45
C THR A 334 11.90 2.72 19.59
N ASP A 335 13.21 2.79 19.38
CA ASP A 335 13.82 3.85 18.57
C ASP A 335 13.31 3.80 17.11
N GLU A 336 13.03 2.60 16.60
CA GLU A 336 12.51 2.39 15.24
C GLU A 336 11.16 3.10 15.05
N TRP A 337 10.20 2.88 15.96
CA TRP A 337 8.88 3.49 15.84
C TRP A 337 8.93 5.00 16.09
N VAL A 338 9.64 5.45 17.14
CA VAL A 338 9.76 6.87 17.48
C VAL A 338 10.42 7.65 16.34
N THR A 339 11.52 7.14 15.78
CA THR A 339 12.22 7.80 14.66
C THR A 339 11.33 7.86 13.42
N ALA A 340 10.57 6.80 13.12
CA ALA A 340 9.62 6.79 12.01
C ALA A 340 8.50 7.81 12.23
N PHE A 341 7.94 7.90 13.43
CA PHE A 341 6.91 8.87 13.77
C PHE A 341 7.42 10.32 13.65
N GLU A 342 8.62 10.61 14.15
CA GLU A 342 9.26 11.93 13.97
C GLU A 342 9.45 12.28 12.49
N MET A 343 9.85 11.28 11.68
CA MET A 343 9.97 11.45 10.22
C MET A 343 8.61 11.73 9.57
N VAL A 344 7.54 11.03 9.98
CA VAL A 344 6.17 11.31 9.53
C VAL A 344 5.82 12.77 9.82
N ILE A 345 5.96 13.22 11.08
CA ILE A 345 5.65 14.60 11.45
C ILE A 345 6.47 15.62 10.67
N LEU A 346 7.76 15.34 10.41
CA LEU A 346 8.61 16.18 9.58
C LEU A 346 8.08 16.32 8.15
N ILE A 347 7.69 15.21 7.50
CA ILE A 347 7.16 15.24 6.13
C ILE A 347 5.82 15.94 6.08
N LEU A 348 4.91 15.68 7.03
CA LEU A 348 3.62 16.37 7.09
C LEU A 348 3.82 17.90 7.18
N LYS A 349 4.76 18.37 8.01
CA LYS A 349 5.09 19.81 8.11
C LYS A 349 5.67 20.38 6.81
N ARG A 350 6.42 19.60 6.03
CA ARG A 350 6.94 20.05 4.72
C ARG A 350 5.83 20.13 3.69
N GLU A 351 4.98 19.11 3.63
CA GLU A 351 3.89 19.00 2.66
C GLU A 351 2.67 19.85 3.01
N SER A 352 2.66 20.54 4.15
CA SER A 352 1.68 21.59 4.46
C SER A 352 2.05 22.96 3.87
N THR A 353 3.23 23.10 3.28
CA THR A 353 3.69 24.37 2.69
C THR A 353 2.99 24.67 1.37
N SER A 354 2.67 25.96 1.15
CA SER A 354 2.06 26.46 -0.07
C SER A 354 3.05 26.51 -1.24
N THR A 355 2.53 26.55 -2.47
CA THR A 355 3.37 26.74 -3.66
C THR A 355 4.02 28.12 -3.71
N PHE A 356 3.31 29.14 -3.22
CA PHE A 356 3.77 30.53 -3.21
C PHE A 356 3.90 31.04 -1.78
N ASP A 357 4.92 31.86 -1.51
CA ASP A 357 5.04 32.61 -0.26
C ASP A 357 4.05 33.79 -0.20
N GLU A 358 4.02 34.53 0.91
CA GLU A 358 3.12 35.68 1.11
C GLU A 358 3.34 36.81 0.08
N ASN A 359 4.52 36.86 -0.55
CA ASN A 359 4.88 37.85 -1.56
C ASN A 359 4.59 37.34 -2.99
N GLY A 360 4.06 36.12 -3.15
CA GLY A 360 3.78 35.50 -4.43
C GLY A 360 5.00 34.83 -5.11
N ASN A 361 6.13 34.69 -4.42
CA ASN A 361 7.30 33.99 -4.96
C ASN A 361 7.10 32.48 -4.89
N VAL A 362 7.54 31.77 -5.93
CA VAL A 362 7.52 30.30 -5.94
C VAL A 362 8.50 29.76 -4.90
N GLN A 363 7.98 28.91 -4.01
CA GLN A 363 8.79 28.24 -3.00
C GLN A 363 9.43 26.97 -3.58
N ARG A 364 10.58 26.56 -3.01
CA ARG A 364 11.23 25.31 -3.40
C ARG A 364 10.31 24.13 -3.03
N PRO A 365 9.93 23.27 -3.97
CA PRO A 365 9.08 22.12 -3.67
C PRO A 365 9.82 21.14 -2.75
N PRO A 366 9.18 20.65 -1.68
CA PRO A 366 9.76 19.63 -0.80
C PRO A 366 9.90 18.27 -1.48
N TYR A 367 9.01 17.97 -2.44
CA TYR A 367 8.99 16.76 -3.26
C TYR A 367 8.69 17.08 -4.73
N THR A 368 9.35 16.38 -5.66
CA THR A 368 8.99 16.38 -7.09
C THR A 368 9.06 14.97 -7.66
N PHE A 369 8.26 14.70 -8.70
CA PHE A 369 8.24 13.42 -9.40
C PHE A 369 7.94 13.57 -10.89
N GLN A 370 8.76 12.96 -11.74
CA GLN A 370 8.47 12.78 -13.16
C GLN A 370 8.78 11.35 -13.60
N ARG A 371 7.89 10.81 -14.44
CA ARG A 371 8.04 9.51 -15.09
C ARG A 371 7.99 9.70 -16.60
N ASP A 372 8.86 8.99 -17.32
CA ASP A 372 8.74 8.90 -18.78
C ASP A 372 7.58 7.96 -19.12
N THR A 373 6.43 8.55 -19.44
CA THR A 373 5.18 7.82 -19.67
C THR A 373 4.25 8.58 -20.60
N LYS A 374 3.38 7.83 -21.28
CA LYS A 374 2.29 8.37 -22.10
C LYS A 374 0.97 8.48 -21.33
N ILE A 375 0.95 8.03 -20.07
CA ILE A 375 -0.25 8.04 -19.21
C ILE A 375 -0.19 9.29 -18.33
N GLY A 376 -1.12 10.22 -18.54
CA GLY A 376 -1.10 11.51 -17.85
C GLY A 376 -1.27 11.45 -16.33
N THR A 377 -1.83 10.36 -15.79
CA THR A 377 -1.96 10.16 -14.33
C THR A 377 -0.71 9.54 -13.70
N GLU A 378 0.25 9.08 -14.49
CA GLU A 378 1.47 8.42 -14.02
C GLU A 378 2.65 9.38 -13.84
N THR A 379 2.46 10.70 -14.02
CA THR A 379 3.48 11.74 -13.81
C THR A 379 2.84 13.03 -13.32
N LEU A 380 3.62 13.93 -12.69
CA LEU A 380 3.11 15.21 -12.21
C LEU A 380 3.31 16.34 -13.24
N PRO A 381 2.35 17.27 -13.38
CA PRO A 381 2.52 18.47 -14.20
C PRO A 381 3.52 19.44 -13.56
N LEU A 382 3.84 20.52 -14.29
CA LEU A 382 4.68 21.63 -13.81
C LEU A 382 6.07 21.16 -13.37
N ALA A 383 6.78 20.45 -14.26
CA ALA A 383 8.13 19.92 -14.02
C ALA A 383 8.20 19.09 -12.72
N GLY A 384 7.19 18.24 -12.51
CA GLY A 384 7.16 17.31 -11.39
C GLY A 384 6.64 17.88 -10.06
N VAL A 385 6.23 19.15 -9.99
CA VAL A 385 5.77 19.77 -8.73
C VAL A 385 4.28 19.50 -8.44
N GLY A 386 3.50 19.20 -9.48
CA GLY A 386 2.05 19.10 -9.39
C GLY A 386 1.35 20.46 -9.36
N ASN A 387 0.02 20.46 -9.44
CA ASN A 387 -0.77 21.70 -9.52
C ASN A 387 -0.65 22.56 -8.24
N PRO A 388 -0.64 23.91 -8.34
CA PRO A 388 -0.36 24.77 -7.20
C PRO A 388 -1.35 24.63 -6.04
N VAL A 389 -0.85 24.84 -4.83
CA VAL A 389 -1.64 24.82 -3.58
C VAL A 389 -1.52 26.15 -2.82
N ASN A 390 -2.63 26.54 -2.19
CA ASN A 390 -2.73 27.79 -1.44
C ASN A 390 -2.21 27.66 0.00
N HIS A 391 -1.88 28.78 0.64
CA HIS A 391 -1.51 28.83 2.06
C HIS A 391 -2.74 28.86 2.98
N GLY A 392 -2.51 28.67 4.29
CA GLY A 392 -3.52 28.88 5.33
C GLY A 392 -4.64 27.82 5.39
N THR A 393 -4.51 26.70 4.67
CA THR A 393 -5.53 25.65 4.65
C THR A 393 -5.42 24.67 5.81
N GLY A 394 -4.21 24.50 6.37
CA GLY A 394 -3.89 23.45 7.34
C GLY A 394 -3.86 22.03 6.74
N LEU A 395 -4.09 21.89 5.43
CA LEU A 395 -4.10 20.61 4.73
C LEU A 395 -2.70 20.21 4.27
N ILE A 396 -2.48 18.90 4.16
CA ILE A 396 -1.25 18.29 3.69
C ILE A 396 -1.42 17.87 2.24
N ARG A 397 -0.41 18.15 1.41
CA ARG A 397 -0.36 17.72 0.02
C ARG A 397 -0.22 16.21 -0.08
N SER A 398 -0.89 15.63 -1.07
CA SER A 398 -0.67 14.30 -1.61
C SER A 398 -0.42 14.46 -3.11
N ALA A 399 0.72 14.00 -3.60
CA ALA A 399 1.02 14.10 -5.02
C ALA A 399 0.21 13.08 -5.82
N PHE A 400 0.04 11.89 -5.26
CA PHE A 400 -0.73 10.78 -5.82
C PHE A 400 -1.85 10.37 -4.87
N ARG A 401 -2.81 9.61 -5.39
CA ARG A 401 -3.94 9.03 -4.65
C ARG A 401 -3.60 7.60 -4.22
N PRO A 402 -4.43 6.97 -3.36
CA PRO A 402 -4.32 5.54 -3.09
C PRO A 402 -4.46 4.61 -4.32
N SER A 403 -4.85 5.14 -5.49
CA SER A 403 -4.87 4.42 -6.76
C SER A 403 -3.54 4.49 -7.53
N ASP A 404 -2.51 5.09 -6.92
CA ASP A 404 -1.24 5.46 -7.54
C ASP A 404 -1.37 6.49 -8.69
N ASP A 405 -2.56 7.08 -8.92
CA ASP A 405 -2.79 8.15 -9.90
C ASP A 405 -2.49 9.54 -9.32
N ALA A 406 -1.91 10.42 -10.14
CA ALA A 406 -1.65 11.82 -9.78
C ALA A 406 -2.92 12.56 -9.32
N CYS A 407 -2.80 13.31 -8.23
CA CYS A 407 -3.85 14.19 -7.75
C CYS A 407 -4.04 15.39 -8.69
N THR A 408 -5.28 15.63 -9.14
CA THR A 408 -5.63 16.87 -9.84
C THR A 408 -5.42 18.09 -8.94
N TYR A 409 -5.93 18.05 -7.72
CA TYR A 409 -5.63 19.02 -6.66
C TYR A 409 -4.94 18.28 -5.52
N GLN A 410 -3.78 18.77 -5.08
CA GLN A 410 -2.92 18.01 -4.18
C GLN A 410 -3.46 17.94 -2.74
N PHE A 411 -4.42 18.78 -2.36
CA PHE A 411 -5.12 18.60 -1.09
C PHE A 411 -6.17 17.49 -1.20
N PHE A 412 -5.70 16.25 -1.20
CA PHE A 412 -6.55 15.07 -1.30
C PHE A 412 -7.31 14.85 0.03
N ILE A 413 -8.58 15.25 0.04
CA ILE A 413 -9.42 15.31 1.24
C ILE A 413 -9.53 13.97 1.97
N PRO A 414 -9.76 12.82 1.30
CA PRO A 414 -9.89 11.54 2.01
C PRO A 414 -8.64 11.14 2.80
N ALA A 415 -7.43 11.32 2.24
CA ALA A 415 -6.20 11.01 2.97
C ALA A 415 -5.92 11.99 4.11
N ASN A 416 -6.27 13.27 3.94
CA ASN A 416 -6.19 14.24 5.05
C ASN A 416 -7.15 13.87 6.19
N ALA A 417 -8.35 13.38 5.88
CA ALA A 417 -9.31 12.93 6.90
C ALA A 417 -8.84 11.64 7.62
N GLN A 418 -8.26 10.69 6.88
CA GLN A 418 -7.63 9.51 7.49
C GLN A 418 -6.50 9.94 8.43
N LEU A 419 -5.57 10.76 7.94
CA LEU A 419 -4.44 11.25 8.73
C LEU A 419 -4.89 11.97 10.00
N TYR A 420 -5.88 12.86 9.90
CA TYR A 420 -6.43 13.57 11.06
C TYR A 420 -6.94 12.60 12.14
N THR A 421 -7.63 11.55 11.73
CA THR A 421 -8.15 10.52 12.64
C THR A 421 -7.01 9.77 13.33
N GLU A 422 -5.98 9.38 12.57
CA GLU A 422 -4.87 8.60 13.11
C GLU A 422 -3.87 9.41 13.95
N LEU A 423 -3.80 10.74 13.77
CA LEU A 423 -2.98 11.61 14.62
C LEU A 423 -3.63 11.96 15.97
N ILE A 424 -4.95 11.81 16.09
CA ILE A 424 -5.68 12.07 17.35
C ILE A 424 -5.59 10.88 18.31
N ARG A 425 -5.61 9.67 17.76
CA ARG A 425 -5.40 8.43 18.52
C ARG A 425 -3.96 8.39 19.02
#